data_AF-A0A635X7H1-F1
#
_entry.id   AF-A0A635X7H1-F1
#
_cell.length_a   1.000
_cell.length_b   1.000
_cell.length_c   1.000
_cell.angle_alpha   90.00
_cell.angle_beta   90.00
_cell.angle_gamma   90.00
#
_symmetry.space_group_name_H-M   'P 1'
#
loop_
_entity.id
_entity.type
_entity.pdbx_description
1 polymer ?
#
loop_
_entity_poly.entity_id
_entity_poly.type
_entity_poly.pdbx_seq_one_letter_code
_entity_poly.pdbx_strand_id
1 'polypeptide(L)' 'EDNCRAVAAAVRDAGGWVALGSDSHTAFTLGDFTECRKILDAVNFPEDRILNVSPQRLLAFLESRGMAPVPEFAEL' A
#
# COMPACT_ATOMS: atom_id res chain seq x y z
N GLU A 1 -18.40 -0.13 0.34
CA GLU A 1 -17.40 0.92 0.66
C GLU A 1 -17.23 1.19 2.15
N ASP A 2 -18.30 1.17 2.95
CA ASP A 2 -18.24 1.54 4.38
C ASP A 2 -17.17 0.79 5.17
N ASN A 3 -17.08 -0.53 4.98
CA ASN A 3 -16.04 -1.34 5.61
C ASN A 3 -14.63 -0.97 5.14
N CYS A 4 -14.44 -0.59 3.87
CA CYS A 4 -13.13 -0.15 3.37
C CYS A 4 -12.71 1.16 4.05
N ARG A 5 -13.64 2.10 4.22
CA ARG A 5 -13.41 3.35 4.97
C ARG A 5 -13.13 3.06 6.44
N ALA A 6 -13.88 2.15 7.06
CA ALA A 6 -13.70 1.74 8.45
C ALA A 6 -12.32 1.10 8.68
N VAL A 7 -11.88 0.21 7.78
CA VAL A 7 -10.54 -0.40 7.83
C VAL A 7 -9.46 0.67 7.66
N ALA A 8 -9.58 1.55 6.65
CA ALA A 8 -8.60 2.61 6.43
C ALA A 8 -8.49 3.55 7.65
N ALA A 9 -9.63 3.98 8.23
CA ALA A 9 -9.65 4.79 9.44
C ALA A 9 -9.05 4.04 10.64
N ALA A 10 -9.37 2.76 10.82
CA ALA A 10 -8.82 1.96 11.92
C ALA A 10 -7.30 1.82 11.80
N VAL A 11 -6.77 1.56 10.61
CA VAL A 11 -5.31 1.46 10.39
C VAL A 11 -4.63 2.82 10.55
N ARG A 12 -5.27 3.91 10.09
CA ARG A 12 -4.81 5.28 10.33
C ARG A 12 -4.63 5.52 11.82
N ASP A 13 -5.66 5.24 12.62
CA ASP A 13 -5.68 5.52 14.05
C ASP A 13 -4.74 4.59 14.84
N ALA A 14 -4.59 3.34 14.39
CA ALA A 14 -3.69 2.37 15.01
C ALA A 14 -2.21 2.53 14.65
N GLY A 15 -1.85 3.44 13.73
CA GLY A 15 -0.45 3.61 13.31
C GLY A 15 0.08 2.54 12.34
N GLY A 16 -0.79 1.71 11.76
CA GLY A 16 -0.40 0.61 10.87
C GLY A 16 -0.11 1.03 9.41
N TRP A 17 0.29 0.04 8.61
CA TRP A 17 0.55 0.15 7.17
C TRP A 17 -0.66 -0.31 6.34
N VAL A 18 -0.83 0.26 5.14
CA VAL A 18 -1.73 -0.28 4.11
C VAL A 18 -0.96 -0.68 2.85
N ALA A 19 -1.40 -1.77 2.22
CA ALA A 19 -0.97 -2.20 0.90
C ALA A 19 -2.14 -2.06 -0.08
N LEU A 20 -1.86 -1.55 -1.28
CA LEU A 20 -2.80 -1.46 -2.38
C LEU A 20 -2.59 -2.66 -3.30
N GLY A 21 -3.68 -3.33 -3.64
CA GLY A 21 -3.71 -4.41 -4.61
C GLY A 21 -4.94 -4.23 -5.50
N SER A 22 -4.74 -4.29 -6.81
CA SER A 22 -5.82 -4.16 -7.80
C SER A 22 -6.64 -5.45 -7.90
N ASP A 23 -6.12 -6.54 -7.32
CA ASP A 23 -6.67 -7.90 -7.43
C ASP A 23 -6.96 -8.28 -8.89
N SER A 24 -6.03 -7.88 -9.76
CA SER A 24 -6.15 -8.02 -11.19
C SER A 24 -6.08 -9.49 -11.59
N HIS A 25 -7.16 -9.98 -12.19
CA HIS A 25 -7.21 -11.30 -12.83
C HIS A 25 -6.78 -11.25 -14.30
N THR A 26 -6.58 -10.05 -14.86
CA THR A 26 -6.01 -9.79 -16.18
C THR A 26 -5.15 -8.53 -16.14
N ALA A 27 -4.20 -8.39 -17.06
CA ALA A 27 -3.26 -7.27 -17.06
C ALA A 27 -3.90 -5.90 -17.33
N PHE A 28 -5.13 -5.84 -17.85
CA PHE A 28 -5.79 -4.58 -18.23
C PHE A 28 -6.08 -3.66 -17.05
N THR A 29 -6.16 -4.18 -15.82
CA THR A 29 -6.43 -3.39 -14.61
C THR A 29 -5.23 -3.35 -13.65
N LEU A 30 -4.06 -3.83 -14.09
CA LEU A 30 -2.88 -3.91 -13.24
C LEU A 30 -2.47 -2.51 -12.76
N GLY A 31 -2.42 -2.32 -11.45
CA GLY A 31 -2.05 -1.04 -10.84
C GLY A 31 -3.14 0.02 -10.87
N ASP A 32 -4.37 -0.31 -11.28
CA ASP A 32 -5.50 0.60 -11.13
C ASP A 32 -5.93 0.65 -9.65
N PHE A 33 -5.65 1.79 -9.03
CA PHE A 33 -5.92 2.09 -7.63
C PHE A 33 -6.92 3.23 -7.45
N THR A 34 -7.68 3.57 -8.51
CA THR A 34 -8.54 4.76 -8.52
C THR A 34 -9.55 4.77 -7.37
N GLU A 35 -10.24 3.65 -7.12
CA GLU A 35 -11.27 3.60 -6.07
C GLU A 35 -10.69 3.53 -4.66
N CYS A 36 -9.59 2.79 -4.45
CA CYS A 36 -8.97 2.74 -3.13
C CYS A 36 -8.32 4.09 -2.75
N ARG A 37 -7.81 4.86 -3.72
CA ARG A 37 -7.31 6.21 -3.46
C ARG A 37 -8.40 7.14 -2.92
N LYS A 38 -9.60 7.13 -3.51
CA LYS A 38 -10.75 7.91 -3.00
C LYS A 38 -11.12 7.55 -1.56
N ILE A 39 -11.02 6.28 -1.20
CA ILE A 39 -11.29 5.80 0.17
C ILE A 39 -10.25 6.35 1.15
N LEU A 40 -8.96 6.29 0.79
CA LEU A 40 -7.86 6.78 1.61
C LEU A 40 -7.92 8.30 1.79
N ASP A 41 -8.17 9.04 0.71
CA ASP A 41 -8.28 10.50 0.73
C ASP A 41 -9.44 10.94 1.64
N ALA A 42 -10.58 10.26 1.57
CA ALA A 42 -11.75 10.60 2.37
C ALA A 42 -11.59 10.38 3.89
N VAL A 43 -10.63 9.56 4.31
CA VAL A 43 -10.29 9.38 5.73
C VAL A 43 -9.00 10.11 6.11
N ASN A 44 -8.43 10.92 5.20
CA ASN A 44 -7.13 11.57 5.38
C ASN A 44 -6.04 10.57 5.81
N PHE A 45 -5.99 9.41 5.14
CA PHE A 45 -4.96 8.41 5.43
C PHE A 45 -3.58 8.98 5.07
N PRO A 46 -2.57 8.90 5.95
CA PRO A 46 -1.30 9.54 5.68
C PRO A 46 -0.48 8.74 4.66
N GLU A 47 0.03 9.45 3.66
CA GLU A 47 0.70 8.83 2.51
C GLU A 47 2.01 8.12 2.90
N ASP A 48 2.67 8.56 3.97
CA ASP A 48 3.89 7.94 4.52
C ASP A 48 3.67 6.50 5.01
N ARG A 49 2.41 6.08 5.23
CA ARG A 49 2.04 4.72 5.66
C ARG A 49 1.38 3.87 4.57
N ILE A 50 1.49 4.29 3.31
CA ILE A 50 1.09 3.50 2.13
C ILE A 50 2.34 2.82 1.56
N LEU A 51 2.35 1.49 1.49
CA LEU A 51 3.54 0.73 1.04
C LEU A 51 3.87 0.95 -0.44
N ASN A 52 2.86 1.14 -1.29
CA ASN A 52 3.00 1.19 -2.74
C ASN A 52 3.54 2.52 -3.29
N VAL A 53 3.91 3.49 -2.45
CA VAL A 53 4.39 4.81 -2.89
C VAL A 53 5.70 4.71 -3.67
N SER A 54 6.60 3.80 -3.29
CA SER A 54 7.80 3.52 -4.06
C SER A 54 8.24 2.06 -3.88
N PRO A 55 9.02 1.50 -4.83
CA PRO A 55 9.58 0.16 -4.68
C PRO A 55 10.43 0.02 -3.40
N GLN A 56 11.27 1.00 -3.10
CA GLN A 56 12.18 0.99 -1.94
C GLN A 56 11.40 0.90 -0.63
N ARG A 57 10.24 1.56 -0.54
CA ARG A 57 9.42 1.52 0.68
C ARG A 57 8.90 0.12 0.96
N LEU A 58 8.38 -0.57 -0.06
CA LEU A 58 7.93 -1.95 0.09
C LEU A 58 9.10 -2.89 0.39
N LEU A 59 10.24 -2.71 -0.28
CA LEU A 59 11.44 -3.53 -0.04
C LEU A 59 11.97 -3.34 1.39
N ALA A 60 12.11 -2.10 1.86
CA ALA A 60 12.52 -1.80 3.23
C ALA A 60 11.53 -2.37 4.27
N PHE A 61 10.23 -2.33 3.98
CA PHE A 61 9.22 -2.99 4.81
C PHE A 61 9.46 -4.51 4.86
N LEU A 62 9.67 -5.18 3.73
CA LEU A 62 9.93 -6.63 3.70
C LEU A 62 11.23 -7.01 4.43
N GLU A 63 12.30 -6.23 4.25
CA GLU A 63 13.56 -6.41 4.98
C GLU A 63 13.37 -6.27 6.50
N SER A 64 12.60 -5.27 6.93
CA SER A 64 12.25 -5.11 8.36
C SER A 64 11.48 -6.31 8.95
N ARG A 65 10.89 -7.15 8.09
CA ARG A 65 10.17 -8.39 8.45
C ARG A 65 11.03 -9.64 8.30
N GLY A 66 12.32 -9.51 7.98
CA GLY A 66 13.28 -10.61 7.91
C GLY A 66 13.58 -11.12 6.50
N MET A 67 13.12 -10.44 5.45
CA MET A 67 13.56 -10.75 4.08
C MET A 67 15.01 -10.29 3.89
N ALA A 68 15.83 -11.10 3.23
CA ALA A 68 17.16 -10.64 2.81
C ALA A 68 17.02 -9.57 1.71
N PRO A 69 17.92 -8.56 1.64
CA PRO A 69 17.95 -7.61 0.55
C PRO A 69 18.07 -8.31 -0.81
N VAL A 70 17.46 -7.74 -1.85
CA VAL A 70 17.51 -8.25 -3.23
C VAL A 70 18.40 -7.33 -4.06
N PRO A 71 19.68 -7.68 -4.34
CA PRO A 71 20.63 -6.80 -5.01
C PRO A 71 20.16 -6.30 -6.38
N GLU A 72 19.41 -7.11 -7.12
CA GLU A 72 18.85 -6.78 -8.43
C GLU A 72 17.85 -5.62 -8.38
N PHE A 73 17.32 -5.29 -7.20
CA PHE A 73 16.37 -4.20 -6.98
C PHE A 73 16.98 -2.95 -6.36
N ALA A 74 18.31 -2.88 -6.20
CA ALA A 74 18.99 -1.76 -5.56
C ALA A 74 18.77 -0.40 -6.25
N GLU A 75 18.55 -0.43 -7.57
CA GLU A 75 18.43 0.77 -8.43
C GLU A 75 16.97 1.10 -8.82
N LEU A 76 15.98 0.40 -8.24
CA LEU A 76 14.57 0.77 -8.45
C LEU A 76 14.25 2.14 -7.86
#